data_AF-T1KDX7-F1
#
_entry.id   AF-T1KDX7-F1
#
_cell.length_a   1.000
_cell.length_b   1.000
_cell.length_c   1.000
_cell.angle_alpha   90.00
_cell.angle_beta   90.00
_cell.angle_gamma   90.00
#
_symmetry.space_group_name_H-M   'P 1'
#
loop_
_entity.id
_entity.type
_entity.pdbx_description
1 polymer ?
#
loop_
_entity_poly.entity_id
_entity_poly.type
_entity_poly.pdbx_seq_one_letter_code
_entity_poly.pdbx_strand_id
1 'polypeptide(L)'
;MRSLIIICAILFTVQNVSTYPKGLTVSNPAPVVAPAVSNATKLNLSVTPPPPSQPKLRSSASSSSVSTNAASSDTTSCTYRRQMETNSNTRLPGRLIPECRPDGKFASLQCHGEAVGGGRFCQCWDPEGNIIRAPSKKIKACDCILQRHQITSEKPKRVGHFTPQCEENGHFKKYQCHASTGHCWCVHPTNGTQIGEKSRTLTAEGCV
;
A
#
# COMPACT_ATOMS: atom_id res chain seq x y z
N MET A 1 54.72 27.42 -48.83
CA MET A 1 55.49 27.89 -47.66
C MET A 1 54.94 27.15 -46.44
N ARG A 2 55.35 25.88 -46.21
CA ARG A 2 56.42 25.46 -45.29
C ARG A 2 56.28 26.06 -43.89
N SER A 3 55.74 25.28 -42.95
CA SER A 3 56.27 25.13 -41.59
C SER A 3 55.80 23.79 -41.00
N LEU A 4 56.76 22.88 -40.82
CA LEU A 4 56.70 21.61 -40.09
C LEU A 4 56.95 21.86 -38.60
N ILE A 5 56.25 21.13 -37.71
CA ILE A 5 56.70 20.63 -36.38
C ILE A 5 55.79 19.41 -36.04
N ILE A 6 56.08 18.16 -36.44
CA ILE A 6 56.72 17.04 -35.70
C ILE A 6 56.76 17.25 -34.17
N ILE A 7 56.15 16.48 -33.26
CA ILE A 7 56.43 15.11 -32.81
C ILE A 7 55.38 14.80 -31.71
N CYS A 8 54.70 13.64 -31.71
CA CYS A 8 54.72 12.67 -30.59
C CYS A 8 53.79 11.49 -30.88
N ALA A 9 54.39 10.35 -31.24
CA ALA A 9 53.75 9.04 -31.27
C ALA A 9 54.38 8.19 -30.16
N ILE A 10 53.58 7.80 -29.16
CA ILE A 10 53.84 6.67 -28.23
C ILE A 10 52.43 6.10 -27.91
N LEU A 11 51.91 5.09 -28.61
CA LEU A 11 52.15 3.64 -28.47
C LEU A 11 51.74 3.01 -27.12
N PHE A 12 50.85 2.00 -27.26
CA PHE A 12 50.67 0.79 -26.46
C PHE A 12 49.85 0.81 -25.15
N THR A 13 48.61 0.32 -25.29
CA THR A 13 47.98 -0.82 -24.58
C THR A 13 48.28 -1.02 -23.10
N VAL A 14 47.24 -0.99 -22.26
CA VAL A 14 47.09 -1.97 -21.16
C VAL A 14 45.60 -2.23 -20.89
N GLN A 15 45.15 -3.44 -21.20
CA GLN A 15 43.98 -4.07 -20.59
C GLN A 15 44.31 -4.38 -19.12
N ASN A 16 43.40 -4.15 -18.18
CA ASN A 16 43.46 -4.86 -16.90
C ASN A 16 42.07 -5.27 -16.40
N VAL A 17 41.97 -6.58 -16.21
CA VAL A 17 40.88 -7.39 -15.69
C VAL A 17 41.16 -7.65 -14.20
N SER A 18 40.11 -7.98 -13.45
CA SER A 18 40.16 -8.62 -12.11
C SER A 18 40.58 -7.68 -10.97
N THR A 19 40.00 -7.70 -9.77
CA THR A 19 39.43 -8.80 -8.99
C THR A 19 38.54 -8.21 -7.87
N TYR A 20 37.43 -8.87 -7.55
CA TYR A 20 36.70 -8.68 -6.29
C TYR A 20 37.42 -9.41 -5.14
N PRO A 21 37.56 -8.83 -3.94
CA PRO A 21 37.81 -9.62 -2.74
C PRO A 21 36.51 -9.89 -1.95
N LYS A 22 36.30 -11.18 -1.65
CA LYS A 22 35.36 -11.68 -0.65
C LYS A 22 35.94 -11.49 0.76
N GLY A 23 35.04 -11.17 1.70
CA GLY A 23 35.05 -11.70 3.06
C GLY A 23 36.18 -11.28 3.99
N LEU A 24 35.87 -10.38 4.93
CA LEU A 24 36.58 -10.32 6.20
C LEU A 24 35.56 -10.33 7.35
N THR A 25 35.60 -11.42 8.10
CA THR A 25 34.98 -11.57 9.42
C THR A 25 35.69 -10.66 10.42
N VAL A 26 34.96 -9.82 11.15
CA VAL A 26 35.50 -9.15 12.34
C VAL A 26 34.54 -9.37 13.51
N SER A 27 35.13 -9.98 14.52
CA SER A 27 34.71 -10.25 15.89
C SER A 27 34.15 -9.02 16.62
N ASN A 28 33.10 -9.26 17.40
CA ASN A 28 32.64 -8.39 18.48
C ASN A 28 33.77 -8.04 19.46
N PRO A 29 33.89 -6.76 19.87
CA PRO A 29 34.34 -6.39 21.19
C PRO A 29 33.22 -5.74 22.02
N ALA A 30 33.30 -5.97 23.33
CA ALA A 30 32.41 -5.55 24.41
C ALA A 30 32.24 -4.00 24.53
N PRO A 31 31.27 -3.50 25.31
CA PRO A 31 30.83 -2.12 25.25
C PRO A 31 31.75 -1.20 26.05
N VAL A 32 32.20 -0.11 25.43
CA VAL A 32 32.88 1.00 26.10
C VAL A 32 31.86 2.10 26.38
N VAL A 33 31.68 2.41 27.67
CA VAL A 33 30.86 3.51 28.18
C VAL A 33 31.68 4.79 28.21
N ALA A 34 31.13 5.91 27.71
CA ALA A 34 31.26 7.30 28.19
C ALA A 34 30.80 8.29 27.08
N PRO A 35 30.66 9.60 27.35
CA PRO A 35 29.78 10.23 28.31
C PRO A 35 28.81 11.24 27.63
N ALA A 36 27.90 11.80 28.43
CA ALA A 36 26.97 12.85 28.03
C ALA A 36 27.67 14.15 27.61
N VAL A 37 27.18 14.77 26.53
CA VAL A 37 27.45 16.19 26.23
C VAL A 37 26.21 16.87 25.67
N SER A 38 26.02 18.08 26.17
CA SER A 38 24.80 18.88 26.21
C SER A 38 24.58 19.72 24.95
N ASN A 39 23.31 20.07 24.76
CA ASN A 39 22.79 21.26 24.08
C ASN A 39 23.03 21.41 22.56
N ALA A 40 21.97 21.09 21.81
CA ALA A 40 21.64 21.80 20.58
C ALA A 40 20.24 22.41 20.71
N THR A 41 20.20 23.74 20.78
CA THR A 41 19.00 24.57 20.71
C THR A 41 18.28 24.31 19.39
N LYS A 42 17.13 23.62 19.44
CA LYS A 42 16.29 23.38 18.26
C LYS A 42 15.04 24.25 18.36
N LEU A 43 14.98 25.26 17.50
CA LEU A 43 13.76 26.01 17.18
C LEU A 43 12.66 25.01 16.82
N ASN A 44 11.64 24.93 17.68
CA ASN A 44 10.52 24.03 17.54
C ASN A 44 9.34 24.81 16.94
N LEU A 45 9.17 24.71 15.62
CA LEU A 45 7.96 25.18 14.94
C LEU A 45 7.16 23.95 14.49
N SER A 46 6.56 23.26 15.46
CA SER A 46 5.61 22.17 15.23
C SER A 46 4.21 22.77 15.06
N VAL A 47 3.83 23.06 13.82
CA VAL A 47 2.42 23.26 13.46
C VAL A 47 1.82 21.87 13.24
N THR A 48 1.22 21.31 14.27
CA THR A 48 0.35 20.14 14.16
C THR A 48 -1.06 20.61 13.79
N PRO A 49 -1.65 20.12 12.67
CA PRO A 49 -3.07 20.38 12.42
C PRO A 49 -3.93 19.62 13.45
N PRO A 50 -5.05 20.20 13.92
CA PRO A 50 -5.93 19.55 14.88
C PRO A 50 -6.62 18.30 14.25
N PRO A 51 -6.88 17.25 15.05
CA PRO A 51 -7.68 16.12 14.60
C PRO A 51 -9.12 16.54 14.29
N PRO A 52 -9.77 16.03 13.24
CA PRO A 52 -11.19 16.27 13.03
C PRO A 52 -11.98 15.58 14.16
N SER A 53 -12.70 16.39 14.93
CA SER A 53 -13.65 15.96 15.94
C SER A 53 -14.67 14.99 15.32
N GLN A 54 -14.74 13.78 15.88
CA GLN A 54 -15.80 12.84 15.54
C GLN A 54 -17.15 13.39 16.03
N PRO A 55 -18.23 13.31 15.24
CA PRO A 55 -19.57 13.48 15.76
C PRO A 55 -19.91 12.27 16.65
N LYS A 56 -20.32 12.54 17.90
CA LYS A 56 -20.80 11.53 18.84
C LYS A 56 -22.01 10.81 18.22
N LEU A 57 -21.86 9.53 17.89
CA LEU A 57 -22.97 8.63 17.58
C LEU A 57 -23.82 8.48 18.85
N ARG A 58 -24.99 9.13 18.84
CA ARG A 58 -26.03 8.92 19.86
C ARG A 58 -26.83 7.69 19.43
N SER A 59 -26.68 6.60 20.18
CA SER A 59 -27.57 5.45 20.09
C SER A 59 -28.94 5.84 20.61
N SER A 60 -29.95 5.80 19.77
CA SER A 60 -31.34 5.65 20.22
C SER A 60 -32.12 4.85 19.20
N ALA A 61 -32.56 3.67 19.64
CA ALA A 61 -33.45 2.79 18.91
C ALA A 61 -34.86 3.38 18.80
N SER A 62 -35.51 3.00 17.69
CA SER A 62 -36.94 2.77 17.50
C SER A 62 -37.94 3.95 17.60
N SER A 63 -38.59 4.23 16.46
CA SER A 63 -40.06 4.17 16.24
C SER A 63 -40.63 5.37 15.48
N SER A 64 -41.05 5.09 14.24
CA SER A 64 -42.20 5.62 13.46
C SER A 64 -42.56 7.11 13.50
N SER A 65 -42.49 7.78 12.34
CA SER A 65 -43.65 8.41 11.65
C SER A 65 -43.21 9.11 10.36
N VAL A 66 -44.03 8.96 9.32
CA VAL A 66 -43.84 9.55 7.99
C VAL A 66 -44.03 11.08 8.06
N SER A 67 -43.07 11.84 7.52
CA SER A 67 -43.30 13.19 7.00
C SER A 67 -42.24 13.50 5.93
N THR A 68 -42.74 13.69 4.71
CA THR A 68 -41.98 14.05 3.52
C THR A 68 -41.39 15.45 3.64
N ASN A 69 -40.07 15.53 3.71
CA ASN A 69 -39.25 16.61 3.16
C ASN A 69 -37.86 16.03 2.89
N ALA A 70 -37.58 15.77 1.61
CA ALA A 70 -36.37 15.12 1.13
C ALA A 70 -35.19 16.12 1.17
N ALA A 71 -34.35 16.01 2.20
CA ALA A 71 -32.91 16.33 2.19
C ALA A 71 -32.37 16.39 3.63
N SER A 72 -32.00 15.24 4.24
CA SER A 72 -30.92 15.13 5.26
C SER A 72 -31.05 13.89 6.18
N SER A 73 -30.83 12.66 5.69
CA SER A 73 -30.58 11.50 6.58
C SER A 73 -29.96 10.24 5.94
N ASP A 74 -29.46 10.27 4.70
CA ASP A 74 -28.90 9.08 4.01
C ASP A 74 -27.42 9.22 3.62
N THR A 75 -26.71 10.20 4.19
CA THR A 75 -25.32 10.46 3.83
C THR A 75 -24.40 9.51 4.59
N THR A 76 -24.08 8.37 3.97
CA THR A 76 -23.08 7.43 4.47
C THR A 76 -21.69 8.06 4.65
N SER A 77 -20.86 7.50 5.53
CA SER A 77 -19.54 8.04 5.88
C SER A 77 -18.65 8.35 4.66
N CYS A 78 -18.73 7.53 3.59
CA CYS A 78 -17.98 7.78 2.38
C CYS A 78 -18.55 8.93 1.54
N THR A 79 -19.87 8.97 1.33
CA THR A 79 -20.52 10.00 0.50
C THR A 79 -20.36 11.39 1.10
N TYR A 80 -20.47 11.51 2.43
CA TYR A 80 -20.19 12.75 3.15
C TYR A 80 -18.74 13.21 2.92
N ARG A 81 -17.76 12.31 3.10
CA ARG A 81 -16.34 12.61 2.86
C ARG A 81 -16.07 12.95 1.39
N ARG A 82 -16.74 12.31 0.44
CA ARG A 82 -16.59 12.61 -0.99
C ARG A 82 -17.08 14.01 -1.33
N GLN A 83 -18.23 14.42 -0.78
CA GLN A 83 -18.80 15.74 -1.03
C GLN A 83 -17.91 16.87 -0.50
N MET A 84 -17.37 16.75 0.72
CA MET A 84 -16.47 17.79 1.26
C MET A 84 -15.18 17.93 0.42
N GLU A 85 -14.61 16.83 -0.07
CA GLU A 85 -13.40 16.87 -0.89
C GLU A 85 -13.66 17.42 -2.29
N THR A 86 -14.84 17.13 -2.85
CA THR A 86 -15.24 17.59 -4.20
C THR A 86 -15.64 19.07 -4.19
N ASN A 87 -16.34 19.53 -3.15
CA ASN A 87 -16.79 20.91 -3.02
C ASN A 87 -15.65 21.86 -2.58
N SER A 88 -14.49 21.32 -2.23
CA SER A 88 -13.32 22.12 -1.88
C SER A 88 -12.76 22.79 -3.14
N ASN A 89 -12.87 24.11 -3.21
CA ASN A 89 -12.36 24.92 -4.33
C ASN A 89 -10.82 24.91 -4.45
N THR A 90 -10.12 24.33 -3.47
CA THR A 90 -8.67 24.16 -3.48
C THR A 90 -8.27 22.96 -4.36
N ARG A 91 -7.98 23.24 -5.63
CA ARG A 91 -7.44 22.30 -6.62
C ARG A 91 -5.98 21.94 -6.30
N LEU A 92 -5.76 21.22 -5.20
CA LEU A 92 -4.46 20.68 -4.86
C LEU A 92 -4.15 19.49 -5.77
N PRO A 93 -3.01 19.49 -6.50
CA PRO A 93 -2.61 18.34 -7.27
C PRO A 93 -2.38 17.13 -6.35
N GLY A 94 -2.87 15.96 -6.75
CA GLY A 94 -2.79 14.75 -5.94
C GLY A 94 -3.77 14.67 -4.75
N ARG A 95 -4.81 15.51 -4.67
CA ARG A 95 -5.92 15.31 -3.72
C ARG A 95 -6.58 13.94 -3.96
N LEU A 96 -6.94 13.24 -2.88
CA LEU A 96 -7.68 11.98 -2.90
C LEU A 96 -9.17 12.25 -2.66
N ILE A 97 -9.99 12.07 -3.70
CA ILE A 97 -11.44 12.04 -3.56
C ILE A 97 -11.85 10.58 -3.39
N PRO A 98 -12.46 10.17 -2.26
CA PRO A 98 -12.74 8.77 -2.00
C PRO A 98 -13.78 8.20 -2.96
N GLU A 99 -13.51 6.98 -3.44
CA GLU A 99 -14.46 6.14 -4.15
C GLU A 99 -15.36 5.41 -3.16
N CYS A 100 -16.67 5.48 -3.40
CA CYS A 100 -17.67 4.87 -2.53
C CYS A 100 -18.28 3.66 -3.21
N ARG A 101 -18.50 2.60 -2.43
CA ARG A 101 -19.25 1.42 -2.86
C ARG A 101 -20.76 1.71 -2.84
N PRO A 102 -21.59 0.88 -3.50
CA PRO A 102 -23.05 1.04 -3.49
C PRO A 102 -23.68 0.93 -2.10
N ASP A 103 -23.03 0.23 -1.17
CA ASP A 103 -23.41 0.16 0.25
C ASP A 103 -23.05 1.43 1.04
N GLY A 104 -22.50 2.44 0.38
CA GLY A 104 -22.06 3.71 0.95
C GLY A 104 -20.79 3.63 1.80
N LYS A 105 -20.15 2.45 1.86
CA LYS A 105 -18.84 2.28 2.49
C LYS A 105 -17.71 2.72 1.56
N PHE A 106 -16.49 2.83 2.10
CA PHE A 106 -15.32 3.12 1.28
C PHE A 106 -15.00 1.95 0.36
N ALA A 107 -14.65 2.25 -0.90
CA ALA A 107 -14.07 1.27 -1.80
C ALA A 107 -12.70 0.82 -1.29
N SER A 108 -12.36 -0.44 -1.55
CA SER A 108 -11.11 -1.07 -1.11
C SER A 108 -9.89 -0.41 -1.74
N LEU A 109 -10.01 0.04 -2.99
CA LEU A 109 -8.98 0.75 -3.73
C LEU A 109 -9.26 2.25 -3.71
N GLN A 110 -8.32 3.03 -3.21
CA GLN A 110 -8.42 4.49 -3.17
C GLN A 110 -7.17 5.08 -3.81
N CYS A 111 -7.35 6.01 -4.75
CA CYS A 111 -6.23 6.51 -5.53
C CYS A 111 -6.22 8.03 -5.60
N HIS A 112 -5.01 8.56 -5.55
CA HIS A 112 -4.80 9.98 -5.72
C HIS A 112 -4.88 10.35 -7.19
N GLY A 113 -5.30 11.58 -7.47
CA GLY A 113 -5.19 12.16 -8.80
C GLY A 113 -3.74 12.25 -9.27
N GLU A 114 -3.54 12.78 -10.47
CA GLU A 114 -2.21 13.03 -11.01
C GLU A 114 -1.51 14.12 -10.16
N ALA A 115 -0.48 13.73 -9.41
CA ALA A 115 0.36 14.68 -8.70
C ALA A 115 1.37 15.28 -9.69
N VAL A 116 1.72 16.56 -9.52
CA VAL A 116 2.70 17.24 -10.38
C VAL A 116 4.01 16.44 -10.37
N GLY A 117 4.39 15.89 -11.52
CA GLY A 117 5.63 15.12 -11.69
C GLY A 117 5.61 13.67 -11.16
N GLY A 118 4.47 13.15 -10.72
CA GLY A 118 4.37 11.79 -10.17
C GLY A 118 2.99 11.20 -10.40
N GLY A 119 2.86 10.34 -11.41
CA GLY A 119 1.59 9.73 -11.81
C GLY A 119 0.82 9.00 -10.71
N ARG A 120 -0.40 8.55 -11.04
CA ARG A 120 -1.39 7.97 -10.10
C ARG A 120 -0.78 6.91 -9.17
N PHE A 121 -0.95 7.12 -7.87
CA PHE A 121 -0.65 6.15 -6.83
C PHE A 121 -1.91 5.83 -6.04
N CYS A 122 -1.99 4.60 -5.55
CA CYS A 122 -3.17 4.06 -4.90
C CYS A 122 -2.80 3.44 -3.56
N GLN A 123 -3.78 3.35 -2.67
CA GLN A 123 -3.70 2.74 -1.35
C GLN A 123 -4.92 1.84 -1.12
N CYS A 124 -4.80 0.91 -0.18
CA CYS A 124 -5.92 0.04 0.18
C CYS A 124 -6.57 0.49 1.47
N TRP A 125 -7.89 0.63 1.46
CA TRP A 125 -8.70 0.98 2.61
C TRP A 125 -9.58 -0.20 3.01
N ASP A 126 -9.93 -0.27 4.30
CA ASP A 126 -11.06 -1.09 4.74
C ASP A 126 -12.39 -0.35 4.50
N PRO A 127 -13.55 -1.02 4.65
CA PRO A 127 -14.85 -0.40 4.43
C PRO A 127 -15.15 0.77 5.37
N GLU A 128 -14.44 0.90 6.49
CA GLU A 128 -14.54 1.94 7.49
C GLU A 128 -13.65 3.17 7.18
N GLY A 129 -12.69 3.02 6.26
CA GLY A 129 -11.80 4.08 5.79
C GLY A 129 -10.40 4.06 6.42
N ASN A 130 -10.03 3.00 7.13
CA ASN A 130 -8.67 2.82 7.65
C ASN A 130 -7.73 2.33 6.56
N ILE A 131 -6.49 2.80 6.59
CA ILE A 131 -5.46 2.44 5.62
C ILE A 131 -4.88 1.07 6.00
N ILE A 132 -5.19 0.04 5.21
CA ILE A 132 -4.65 -1.32 5.39
C ILE A 132 -3.39 -1.59 4.55
N ARG A 133 -3.16 -0.76 3.52
CA ARG A 133 -1.89 -0.74 2.76
C ARG A 133 -1.54 0.68 2.35
N ALA A 134 -0.29 1.07 2.61
CA ALA A 134 0.26 2.38 2.30
C ALA A 134 0.19 2.72 0.79
N PRO A 135 0.18 4.02 0.43
CA PRO A 135 0.14 4.47 -0.95
C PRO A 135 1.35 4.02 -1.77
N SER A 136 1.12 3.50 -2.96
CA SER A 136 2.16 3.10 -3.91
C SER A 136 1.66 3.12 -5.35
N LYS A 137 2.58 3.41 -6.29
CA LYS A 137 2.31 3.37 -7.75
C LYS A 137 2.06 1.96 -8.27
N LYS A 138 2.51 0.95 -7.54
CA LYS A 138 2.38 -0.47 -7.90
C LYS A 138 0.98 -1.01 -7.64
N ILE A 139 0.22 -0.37 -6.76
CA ILE A 139 -1.11 -0.82 -6.33
C ILE A 139 -2.12 -0.58 -7.47
N LYS A 140 -2.78 -1.65 -7.90
CA LYS A 140 -3.81 -1.64 -8.95
C LYS A 140 -5.14 -2.24 -8.47
N ALA A 141 -5.09 -3.13 -7.49
CA ALA A 141 -6.27 -3.72 -6.86
C ALA A 141 -6.04 -3.84 -5.35
N CYS A 142 -7.12 -4.06 -4.60
CA CYS A 142 -7.08 -4.18 -3.14
C CYS A 142 -7.95 -5.31 -2.59
N ASP A 143 -8.68 -6.05 -3.42
CA ASP A 143 -9.64 -7.05 -2.96
C ASP A 143 -8.98 -8.22 -2.25
N CYS A 144 -7.87 -8.74 -2.78
CA CYS A 144 -7.09 -9.78 -2.10
C CYS A 144 -6.59 -9.31 -0.73
N ILE A 145 -6.15 -8.05 -0.64
CA ILE A 145 -5.55 -7.50 0.57
C ILE A 145 -6.60 -7.20 1.62
N LEU A 146 -7.77 -6.72 1.18
CA LEU A 146 -8.92 -6.54 2.05
C LEU A 146 -9.34 -7.88 2.65
N GLN A 147 -9.47 -8.92 1.82
CA GLN A 147 -9.82 -10.26 2.29
C GLN A 147 -8.78 -10.81 3.28
N ARG A 148 -7.48 -10.65 2.96
CA ARG A 148 -6.39 -11.02 3.86
C ARG A 148 -6.47 -10.27 5.19
N HIS A 149 -6.73 -8.96 5.15
CA HIS A 149 -6.85 -8.13 6.33
C HIS A 149 -8.01 -8.57 7.22
N GLN A 150 -9.19 -8.80 6.65
CA GLN A 150 -10.36 -9.29 7.39
C GLN A 150 -10.02 -10.56 8.17
N ILE A 151 -9.51 -11.59 7.48
CA ILE A 151 -9.18 -12.88 8.10
C ILE A 151 -8.08 -12.76 9.17
N THR A 152 -7.07 -11.93 8.94
CA THR A 152 -5.93 -11.79 9.87
C THR A 152 -6.20 -10.84 11.04
N SER A 153 -7.18 -9.95 10.91
CA SER A 153 -7.61 -9.00 11.94
C SER A 153 -8.65 -9.58 12.90
N GLU A 154 -9.32 -10.68 12.52
CA GLU A 154 -10.27 -11.38 13.37
C GLU A 154 -9.65 -11.82 14.71
N LYS A 155 -10.40 -11.60 15.80
CA LYS A 155 -10.07 -12.06 17.15
C LYS A 155 -11.24 -12.89 17.70
N PRO A 156 -11.00 -14.09 18.26
CA PRO A 156 -9.69 -14.76 18.37
C PRO A 156 -9.17 -15.23 17.01
N LYS A 157 -7.83 -15.31 16.87
CA LYS A 157 -7.21 -15.80 15.63
C LYS A 157 -7.59 -17.27 15.42
N ARG A 158 -8.30 -17.56 14.33
CA ARG A 158 -8.67 -18.91 13.96
C ARG A 158 -7.47 -19.61 13.30
N VAL A 159 -6.90 -20.58 14.00
CA VAL A 159 -5.84 -21.43 13.43
C VAL A 159 -6.45 -22.33 12.37
N GLY A 160 -5.74 -22.55 11.27
CA GLY A 160 -6.19 -23.45 10.22
C GLY A 160 -7.06 -22.81 9.14
N HIS A 161 -7.42 -21.53 9.26
CA HIS A 161 -8.21 -20.85 8.23
C HIS A 161 -7.35 -20.46 7.01
N PHE A 162 -7.98 -20.46 5.85
CA PHE A 162 -7.35 -20.03 4.62
C PHE A 162 -6.98 -18.55 4.68
N THR A 163 -5.74 -18.21 4.32
CA THR A 163 -5.33 -16.81 4.11
C THR A 163 -4.90 -16.64 2.66
N PRO A 164 -5.55 -15.77 1.87
CA PRO A 164 -5.19 -15.59 0.47
C PRO A 164 -3.80 -14.97 0.32
N GLN A 165 -3.12 -15.30 -0.77
CA GLN A 165 -1.81 -14.77 -1.11
C GLN A 165 -1.99 -13.70 -2.19
N CYS A 166 -1.44 -12.52 -1.96
CA CYS A 166 -1.61 -11.37 -2.84
C CYS A 166 -0.30 -11.02 -3.54
N GLU A 167 -0.40 -10.51 -4.76
CA GLU A 167 0.70 -9.88 -5.46
C GLU A 167 0.98 -8.47 -4.92
N GLU A 168 2.13 -7.90 -5.28
CA GLU A 168 2.50 -6.54 -4.88
C GLU A 168 1.52 -5.49 -5.43
N ASN A 169 0.90 -5.76 -6.59
CA ASN A 169 -0.15 -4.91 -7.15
C ASN A 169 -1.49 -5.01 -6.40
N GLY A 170 -1.64 -5.98 -5.50
CA GLY A 170 -2.85 -6.28 -4.73
C GLY A 170 -3.91 -7.14 -5.40
N HIS A 171 -3.62 -7.67 -6.58
CA HIS A 171 -4.34 -8.81 -7.14
C HIS A 171 -4.07 -10.08 -6.35
N PHE A 172 -4.90 -11.10 -6.59
CA PHE A 172 -4.64 -12.45 -6.10
C PHE A 172 -3.45 -13.04 -6.87
N LYS A 173 -2.57 -13.75 -6.17
CA LYS A 173 -1.62 -14.62 -6.86
C LYS A 173 -2.40 -15.71 -7.58
N LYS A 174 -2.09 -15.97 -8.85
CA LYS A 174 -2.75 -17.03 -9.63
C LYS A 174 -2.71 -18.37 -8.90
N TYR A 175 -1.59 -18.68 -8.27
CA TYR A 175 -1.40 -19.88 -7.48
C TYR A 175 -1.68 -19.62 -6.00
N GLN A 176 -2.68 -20.31 -5.46
CA GLN A 176 -3.14 -20.19 -4.08
C GLN A 176 -2.97 -21.53 -3.35
N CYS A 177 -2.50 -21.49 -2.10
CA CYS A 177 -2.31 -22.69 -1.28
C CYS A 177 -2.89 -22.55 0.11
N HIS A 178 -3.57 -23.59 0.57
CA HIS A 178 -4.04 -23.71 1.93
C HIS A 178 -3.01 -24.42 2.80
N ALA A 179 -2.22 -23.63 3.56
CA ALA A 179 -1.10 -24.13 4.35
C ALA A 179 -1.48 -25.29 5.28
N SER A 180 -2.68 -25.28 5.87
CA SER A 180 -3.09 -26.29 6.85
C SER A 180 -3.60 -27.59 6.25
N THR A 181 -4.00 -27.62 4.96
CA THR A 181 -4.51 -28.84 4.31
C THR A 181 -3.57 -29.37 3.23
N GLY A 182 -2.60 -28.54 2.81
CA GLY A 182 -1.65 -28.82 1.74
C GLY A 182 -2.23 -28.72 0.33
N HIS A 183 -3.50 -28.34 0.19
CA HIS A 183 -4.13 -28.22 -1.13
C HIS A 183 -3.85 -26.86 -1.75
N CYS A 184 -3.52 -26.87 -3.04
CA CYS A 184 -3.28 -25.69 -3.86
C CYS A 184 -4.21 -25.68 -5.08
N TRP A 185 -4.50 -24.49 -5.61
CA TRP A 185 -5.37 -24.30 -6.78
C TRP A 185 -5.03 -23.02 -7.52
N CYS A 186 -5.51 -22.92 -8.76
CA CYS A 186 -5.41 -21.70 -9.54
C CYS A 186 -6.61 -20.78 -9.27
N VAL A 187 -6.41 -19.47 -9.31
CA VAL A 187 -7.46 -18.46 -9.20
C VAL A 187 -7.31 -17.38 -10.26
N HIS A 188 -8.41 -16.73 -10.59
CA HIS A 188 -8.39 -15.56 -11.45
C HIS A 188 -7.81 -14.35 -10.69
N PRO A 189 -6.82 -13.61 -11.25
CA PRO A 189 -6.11 -12.55 -10.52
C PRO A 189 -6.99 -11.41 -10.00
N THR A 190 -8.10 -11.10 -10.70
CA THR A 190 -8.93 -9.93 -10.39
C THR A 190 -9.92 -10.18 -9.26
N ASN A 191 -10.52 -11.36 -9.18
CA ASN A 191 -11.63 -11.65 -8.25
C ASN A 191 -11.37 -12.85 -7.33
N GLY A 192 -10.26 -13.56 -7.52
CA GLY A 192 -9.90 -14.72 -6.70
C GLY A 192 -10.75 -15.96 -6.95
N THR A 193 -11.58 -15.99 -8.00
CA THR A 193 -12.40 -17.16 -8.34
C THR A 193 -11.51 -18.35 -8.68
N GLN A 194 -11.78 -19.51 -8.08
CA GLN A 194 -11.05 -20.74 -8.34
C GLN A 194 -11.21 -21.19 -9.79
N ILE A 195 -10.09 -21.60 -10.39
CA ILE A 195 -9.97 -22.19 -11.71
C ILE A 195 -9.45 -23.61 -11.54
N GLY A 196 -10.19 -24.60 -12.05
CA GLY A 196 -9.84 -26.01 -11.96
C GLY A 196 -10.00 -26.62 -10.56
N GLU A 197 -9.43 -27.79 -10.37
CA GLU A 197 -9.51 -28.57 -9.13
C GLU A 197 -8.36 -28.24 -8.16
N LYS A 198 -8.59 -28.53 -6.88
CA LYS A 198 -7.56 -28.41 -5.84
C LYS A 198 -6.69 -29.66 -5.86
N SER A 199 -5.36 -29.49 -5.82
CA SER A 199 -4.41 -30.60 -5.75
C SER A 199 -3.27 -30.30 -4.79
N ARG A 200 -2.73 -31.35 -4.15
CA ARG A 200 -1.52 -31.28 -3.32
C ARG A 200 -0.23 -31.29 -4.13
N THR A 201 -0.30 -31.66 -5.41
CA THR A 201 0.85 -31.76 -6.32
C THR A 201 0.92 -30.60 -7.31
N LEU A 202 -0.05 -29.67 -7.28
CA LEU A 202 -0.03 -28.48 -8.12
C LEU A 202 1.12 -27.54 -7.70
N THR A 203 1.85 -27.01 -8.68
CA THR A 203 2.89 -26.00 -8.47
C THR A 203 2.49 -24.66 -9.07
N ALA A 204 3.25 -23.61 -8.76
CA ALA A 204 2.94 -22.25 -9.22
C ALA A 204 2.96 -22.11 -10.74
N GLU A 205 3.83 -22.87 -11.41
CA GLU A 205 3.98 -22.91 -12.86
C GLU A 205 2.79 -23.58 -13.56
N GLY A 206 1.95 -24.31 -12.83
CA GLY A 206 0.71 -24.89 -13.37
C GLY A 206 -0.43 -23.89 -13.54
N CYS A 207 -0.29 -22.68 -13.00
CA CYS A 207 -1.32 -21.62 -13.06
C CYS A 207 -0.88 -20.51 -14.03
N VAL A 208 -0.90 -20.80 -15.33
CA VAL A 208 -0.54 -19.85 -16.41
C VAL A 208 -1.79 -19.23 -17.01
#